data_AF-A0AAD9I8S1-F1
#
_entry.id   AF-A0AAD9I8S1-F1
#
_cell.length_a   1.000
_cell.length_b   1.000
_cell.length_c   1.000
_cell.angle_alpha   90.00
_cell.angle_beta   90.00
_cell.angle_gamma   90.00
#
_symmetry.space_group_name_H-M   'P 1'
#
loop_
_entity.id
_entity.type
_entity.pdbx_description
1 polymer ?
#
loop_
_entity_poly.entity_id
_entity_poly.type
_entity_poly.pdbx_seq_one_letter_code
_entity_poly.pdbx_strand_id
1 'polypeptide(L)'
;MFSHATPSVYESSRNLDFITSVEIILPQSAFNEVYTKLVQGNDAPKFERISMSLHDLLTGDFLQYIRSGDTMMLSEGRIGIDNVFCLKDGSLKMFLDKEAYERAGLVGKPHGPKGNRGLKSRWVVEIDLQVKSMTPGKKGFQRLVQASKNALVTPTTWMVLVSENDPR
;
A
#
# COMPACT_ATOMS: atom_id res chain seq x y z
N MET A 1 8.04 0.22 -38.44
CA MET A 1 9.10 -0.49 -37.70
C MET A 1 8.90 -0.13 -36.23
N PHE A 2 8.07 -0.88 -35.51
CA PHE A 2 7.76 -0.59 -34.11
C PHE A 2 8.78 -1.30 -33.23
N SER A 3 9.68 -0.51 -32.62
CA SER A 3 10.55 -0.98 -31.55
C SER A 3 9.67 -1.19 -30.31
N HIS A 4 9.39 -2.44 -29.97
CA HIS A 4 8.94 -2.77 -28.63
C HIS A 4 10.18 -2.79 -27.74
N ALA A 5 10.41 -1.69 -27.02
CA ALA A 5 11.31 -1.71 -25.88
C ALA A 5 10.71 -2.68 -24.84
N THR A 6 11.37 -3.80 -24.62
CA THR A 6 11.11 -4.64 -23.44
C THR A 6 11.35 -3.79 -22.19
N PRO A 7 10.35 -3.62 -21.30
CA PRO A 7 10.56 -2.90 -20.05
C PRO A 7 11.73 -3.53 -19.30
N SER A 8 12.64 -2.71 -18.78
CA SER A 8 13.75 -3.27 -18.01
C SER A 8 13.19 -3.97 -16.77
N VAL A 9 13.89 -5.00 -16.27
CA VAL A 9 13.52 -5.72 -15.04
C VAL A 9 13.28 -4.75 -13.86
N TYR A 10 13.98 -3.61 -13.87
CA TYR A 10 13.85 -2.53 -12.89
C TYR A 10 12.52 -1.76 -12.95
N GLU A 11 11.86 -1.68 -14.11
CA GLU A 11 10.56 -1.02 -14.25
C GLU A 11 9.41 -1.94 -13.85
N SER A 12 9.55 -3.25 -14.09
CA SER A 12 8.55 -4.25 -13.69
C SER A 12 8.46 -4.44 -12.17
N SER A 13 9.56 -4.29 -11.43
CA SER A 13 9.56 -4.48 -9.97
C SER A 13 8.93 -3.32 -9.20
N ARG A 14 8.94 -2.09 -9.74
CA ARG A 14 8.32 -0.92 -9.09
C ARG A 14 6.80 -0.98 -8.98
N ASN A 15 6.14 -1.84 -9.76
CA ASN A 15 4.69 -2.06 -9.67
C ASN A 15 4.31 -3.07 -8.57
N LEU A 16 5.28 -3.74 -7.96
CA LEU A 16 5.06 -4.61 -6.81
C LEU A 16 5.34 -3.80 -5.55
N ASP A 17 4.32 -3.10 -5.06
CA ASP A 17 4.48 -2.25 -3.89
C ASP A 17 4.89 -3.09 -2.66
N PHE A 18 4.30 -4.28 -2.45
CA PHE A 18 4.53 -5.10 -1.26
C PHE A 18 4.98 -6.52 -1.64
N ILE A 19 6.25 -6.85 -1.36
CA ILE A 19 6.85 -8.16 -1.65
C ILE A 19 7.17 -8.85 -0.33
N THR A 20 6.63 -10.05 -0.12
CA THR A 20 6.82 -10.82 1.12
C THR A 20 7.88 -11.91 0.98
N SER A 21 8.12 -12.44 -0.22
CA SER A 21 9.22 -13.34 -0.49
C SER A 21 9.79 -13.13 -1.90
N VAL A 22 11.08 -13.42 -2.04
CA VAL A 22 11.80 -13.45 -3.31
C VAL A 22 12.60 -14.75 -3.34
N GLU A 23 12.41 -15.54 -4.39
CA GLU A 23 13.21 -16.74 -4.64
C GLU A 23 14.19 -16.46 -5.78
N ILE A 24 15.46 -16.79 -5.57
CA ILE A 24 16.54 -16.54 -6.54
C ILE A 24 17.18 -17.87 -6.91
N ILE A 25 17.19 -18.18 -8.20
CA ILE A 25 17.90 -19.33 -8.78
C ILE A 25 19.17 -18.80 -9.44
N LEU A 26 20.32 -19.38 -9.08
CA LEU A 26 21.62 -18.87 -9.51
C LEU A 26 22.64 -20.00 -9.72
N PRO A 27 23.63 -19.84 -10.62
CA PRO A 27 24.71 -20.81 -10.80
C PRO A 27 25.55 -20.95 -9.53
N GLN A 28 26.00 -22.16 -9.21
CA GLN A 28 26.76 -22.43 -7.98
C GLN A 28 28.01 -21.54 -7.81
N SER A 29 28.65 -21.14 -8.93
CA SER A 29 29.80 -20.23 -8.93
C SER A 29 29.49 -18.82 -8.40
N ALA A 30 28.24 -18.36 -8.52
CA ALA A 30 27.80 -17.03 -8.07
C ALA A 30 27.23 -17.02 -6.64
N PHE A 31 27.03 -18.20 -6.03
CA PHE A 31 26.32 -18.31 -4.74
C PHE A 31 26.97 -17.50 -3.62
N ASN A 32 28.27 -17.67 -3.41
CA ASN A 32 28.95 -16.98 -2.32
C ASN A 32 28.87 -15.46 -2.47
N GLU A 33 29.09 -14.93 -3.69
CA GLU A 33 29.04 -13.49 -3.92
C GLU A 33 27.64 -12.91 -3.66
N VAL A 34 26.60 -13.58 -4.16
CA VAL A 34 25.20 -13.15 -3.96
C VAL A 34 24.79 -13.28 -2.50
N TYR A 35 25.12 -14.40 -1.85
CA TYR A 35 24.79 -14.65 -0.45
C TYR A 35 25.46 -13.63 0.48
N THR A 36 26.75 -13.33 0.25
CA THR A 36 27.46 -12.32 1.05
C THR A 36 26.87 -10.93 0.89
N LYS A 37 26.44 -10.54 -0.32
CA LYS A 37 25.90 -9.20 -0.57
C LYS A 37 24.45 -9.01 -0.13
N LEU A 38 23.61 -10.05 -0.29
CA LEU A 38 22.18 -9.95 -0.05
C LEU A 38 21.76 -10.46 1.32
N VAL A 39 22.44 -11.46 1.87
CA VAL A 39 22.01 -12.19 3.06
C VAL A 39 22.96 -11.98 4.24
N GLN A 40 24.27 -12.07 4.04
CA GLN A 40 25.22 -11.84 5.14
C GLN A 40 25.28 -10.35 5.49
N GLY A 41 24.97 -10.02 6.74
CA GLY A 41 25.06 -8.65 7.25
C GLY A 41 23.86 -7.76 6.95
N ASN A 42 22.85 -8.25 6.22
CA ASN A 42 21.56 -7.58 6.09
C ASN A 42 20.53 -8.35 6.92
N ASP A 43 20.01 -7.72 7.97
CA ASP A 43 18.87 -8.28 8.69
C ASP A 43 17.64 -8.26 7.78
N ALA A 44 16.78 -9.26 7.94
CA ALA A 44 15.47 -9.23 7.28
C ALA A 44 14.69 -7.99 7.77
N PRO A 45 13.95 -7.30 6.88
CA PRO A 45 13.14 -6.15 7.27
C PRO A 45 12.20 -6.53 8.42
N LYS A 46 12.27 -5.80 9.53
CA LYS A 46 11.40 -6.03 10.68
C LYS A 46 10.08 -5.32 10.44
N PHE A 47 9.00 -6.10 10.37
CA PHE A 47 7.64 -5.57 10.30
C PHE A 47 6.91 -5.83 11.61
N GLU A 48 6.10 -4.86 12.01
CA GLU A 48 5.22 -4.97 13.17
C GLU A 48 3.78 -5.24 12.72
N ARG A 49 3.04 -5.99 13.52
CA ARG A 49 1.61 -6.26 13.29
C ARG A 49 0.77 -5.46 14.25
N ILE A 50 -0.13 -4.64 13.72
CA ILE A 50 -0.99 -3.77 14.52
C ILE A 50 -2.43 -3.93 14.06
N SER A 51 -3.39 -4.08 14.97
CA SER A 51 -4.82 -4.12 14.63
C SER A 51 -5.46 -2.78 14.95
N MET A 52 -5.98 -2.09 13.93
CA MET A 52 -6.66 -0.80 14.08
C MET A 52 -7.50 -0.45 12.85
N SER A 53 -8.45 0.48 13.03
CA SER A 53 -9.23 1.00 11.90
C SER A 53 -8.45 2.03 11.08
N LEU A 54 -8.86 2.24 9.83
CA LEU A 54 -8.34 3.35 9.04
C LEU A 54 -8.66 4.71 9.68
N HIS A 55 -9.76 4.80 10.45
CA HIS A 55 -10.10 6.01 11.18
C HIS A 55 -9.03 6.34 12.23
N ASP A 56 -8.63 5.37 13.04
CA ASP A 56 -7.62 5.54 14.09
C ASP A 56 -6.28 5.98 13.50
N LEU A 57 -5.88 5.44 12.34
CA LEU A 57 -4.67 5.88 11.63
C LEU A 57 -4.73 7.34 11.17
N LEU A 58 -5.90 7.81 10.73
CA LEU A 58 -6.08 9.16 10.21
C LEU A 58 -6.28 10.20 11.30
N THR A 59 -6.80 9.82 12.47
CA THR A 59 -7.08 10.77 13.56
C THR A 59 -6.14 10.66 14.74
N GLY A 60 -5.40 9.56 14.87
CA GLY A 60 -4.42 9.34 15.92
C GLY A 60 -3.03 9.84 15.55
N ASP A 61 -2.08 9.56 16.46
CA ASP A 61 -0.68 10.02 16.34
C ASP A 61 0.06 9.37 15.16
N PHE A 62 -0.48 8.29 14.57
CA PHE A 62 0.07 7.63 13.40
C PHE A 62 0.09 8.51 12.13
N LEU A 63 -0.82 9.49 12.04
CA LEU A 63 -0.92 10.35 10.85
C LEU A 63 0.40 11.07 10.56
N GLN A 64 1.16 11.48 11.58
CA GLN A 64 2.41 12.20 11.37
C GLN A 64 3.48 11.33 10.69
N TYR A 65 3.57 10.05 11.08
CA TYR A 65 4.50 9.07 10.51
C TYR A 65 4.09 8.69 9.09
N ILE A 66 2.78 8.53 8.85
CA ILE A 66 2.28 8.31 7.50
C ILE A 66 2.66 9.47 6.58
N ARG A 67 2.48 10.71 7.05
CA ARG A 67 2.75 11.91 6.26
C ARG A 67 4.23 12.20 6.05
N SER A 68 5.12 11.77 6.95
CA SER A 68 6.57 11.92 6.71
C SER A 68 7.02 11.08 5.51
N GLY A 69 6.33 9.97 5.25
CA GLY A 69 6.64 9.06 4.15
C GLY A 69 7.64 7.96 4.53
N ASP A 70 8.07 7.92 5.79
CA ASP A 70 9.06 6.96 6.28
C ASP A 70 8.45 5.60 6.64
N THR A 71 7.13 5.48 6.56
CA THR A 71 6.41 4.27 6.92
C THR A 71 5.69 3.68 5.72
N MET A 72 5.80 2.36 5.60
CA MET A 72 5.04 1.54 4.68
C MET A 72 4.07 0.67 5.47
N MET A 73 2.80 0.63 5.05
CA MET A 73 1.79 -0.19 5.70
C MET A 73 0.89 -0.91 4.70
N LEU A 74 0.56 -2.16 5.01
CA LEU A 74 -0.38 -2.98 4.25
C LEU A 74 -1.43 -3.58 5.17
N SER A 75 -2.70 -3.35 4.89
CA SER A 75 -3.77 -4.08 5.58
C SER A 75 -3.85 -5.52 5.09
N GLU A 76 -4.37 -6.41 5.92
CA GLU A 76 -4.68 -7.77 5.51
C GLU A 76 -5.75 -7.81 4.41
N GLY A 77 -5.75 -8.89 3.63
CA GLY A 77 -6.72 -9.13 2.56
C GLY A 77 -6.07 -9.36 1.20
N ARG A 78 -6.90 -9.76 0.24
CA ARG A 78 -6.48 -10.05 -1.14
C ARG A 78 -7.06 -9.00 -2.08
N ILE A 79 -6.18 -8.29 -2.79
CA ILE A 79 -6.60 -7.33 -3.82
C ILE A 79 -7.48 -8.05 -4.86
N GLY A 80 -8.64 -7.46 -5.15
CA GLY A 80 -9.65 -8.05 -6.04
C GLY A 80 -10.74 -8.86 -5.31
N ILE A 81 -10.53 -9.23 -4.04
CA ILE A 81 -11.48 -9.98 -3.22
C ILE A 81 -11.90 -9.18 -1.98
N ASP A 82 -10.95 -8.64 -1.24
CA ASP A 82 -11.19 -7.95 0.01
C ASP A 82 -11.03 -6.43 -0.18
N ASN A 83 -11.47 -5.65 0.81
CA ASN A 83 -11.11 -4.24 0.89
C ASN A 83 -9.68 -4.16 1.46
N VAL A 84 -8.76 -3.59 0.70
CA VAL A 84 -7.33 -3.56 1.06
C VAL A 84 -6.83 -2.12 1.03
N PHE A 85 -6.04 -1.76 2.04
CA PHE A 85 -5.45 -0.45 2.22
C PHE A 85 -3.92 -0.56 2.16
N CYS A 86 -3.32 0.33 1.40
CA CYS A 86 -1.88 0.44 1.22
C CYS A 86 -1.45 1.86 1.55
N LEU A 87 -0.46 2.00 2.42
CA LEU A 87 0.21 3.26 2.72
C LEU A 87 1.68 3.12 2.32
N LYS A 88 2.15 4.05 1.51
CA LYS A 88 3.54 4.09 1.05
C LYS A 88 3.86 5.51 0.62
N ASP A 89 5.01 6.02 1.02
CA ASP A 89 5.50 7.35 0.63
C ASP A 89 4.45 8.46 0.85
N GLY A 90 3.74 8.40 1.98
CA GLY A 90 2.66 9.35 2.30
C GLY A 90 1.41 9.28 1.44
N SER A 91 1.27 8.25 0.61
CA SER A 91 0.09 8.02 -0.24
C SER A 91 -0.75 6.86 0.28
N LEU A 92 -2.06 7.09 0.40
CA LEU A 92 -3.07 6.09 0.74
C LEU A 92 -3.75 5.58 -0.53
N LYS A 93 -3.56 4.30 -0.84
CA LYS A 93 -4.24 3.59 -1.92
C LYS A 93 -5.21 2.58 -1.32
N MET A 94 -6.46 2.61 -1.78
CA MET A 94 -7.54 1.79 -1.24
C MET A 94 -8.19 1.02 -2.38
N PHE A 95 -8.19 -0.30 -2.27
CA PHE A 95 -8.91 -1.21 -3.15
C PHE A 95 -10.24 -1.54 -2.51
N LEU A 96 -11.33 -1.12 -3.13
CA LEU A 96 -12.66 -1.20 -2.55
C LEU A 96 -13.59 -2.05 -3.43
N ASP A 97 -14.44 -2.83 -2.78
CA ASP A 97 -15.66 -3.33 -3.41
C ASP A 97 -16.64 -2.19 -3.74
N LYS A 98 -17.69 -2.52 -4.48
CA LYS A 98 -18.71 -1.57 -4.91
C LYS A 98 -19.38 -0.85 -3.74
N GLU A 99 -19.79 -1.60 -2.72
CA GLU A 99 -20.59 -1.08 -1.62
C GLU A 99 -19.77 -0.15 -0.73
N ALA A 100 -18.54 -0.55 -0.39
CA ALA A 100 -17.59 0.27 0.34
C ALA A 100 -17.25 1.55 -0.43
N TYR A 101 -17.01 1.47 -1.74
CA TYR A 101 -16.71 2.62 -2.58
C TYR A 101 -17.87 3.62 -2.64
N GLU A 102 -19.09 3.14 -2.93
CA GLU A 102 -20.28 4.00 -3.05
C GLU A 102 -20.62 4.67 -1.71
N ARG A 103 -20.54 3.94 -0.59
CA ARG A 103 -20.77 4.50 0.75
C ARG A 103 -19.67 5.46 1.19
N ALA A 104 -18.41 5.19 0.84
CA ALA A 104 -17.30 6.09 1.14
C ALA A 104 -17.43 7.41 0.40
N GLY A 105 -18.05 7.39 -0.79
CA GLY A 105 -18.26 8.58 -1.60
C GLY A 105 -16.96 9.28 -1.93
N LEU A 106 -15.88 8.53 -2.16
CA LEU A 106 -14.56 9.07 -2.54
C LEU A 106 -14.39 9.00 -4.06
N VAL A 107 -13.49 9.82 -4.59
CA VAL A 107 -13.19 9.81 -6.04
C VAL A 107 -12.20 8.70 -6.33
N GLY A 108 -12.62 7.69 -7.09
CA GLY A 108 -11.77 6.60 -7.54
C GLY A 108 -12.00 6.22 -9.00
N LYS A 109 -11.28 5.21 -9.47
CA LYS A 109 -11.40 4.66 -10.82
C LYS A 109 -11.68 3.16 -10.76
N PRO A 110 -12.38 2.59 -11.76
CA PRO A 110 -12.56 1.15 -11.84
C PRO A 110 -11.20 0.41 -11.84
N HIS A 111 -11.13 -0.70 -11.13
CA HIS A 111 -9.96 -1.56 -10.99
C HIS A 111 -10.30 -2.99 -11.42
N GLY A 112 -9.36 -3.65 -12.11
CA GLY A 112 -9.53 -5.02 -12.62
C GLY A 112 -9.98 -5.11 -14.09
N PRO A 113 -10.01 -6.33 -14.65
CA PRO A 113 -10.27 -6.55 -16.07
C PRO A 113 -11.70 -6.16 -16.45
N LYS A 114 -11.82 -5.33 -17.49
CA LYS A 114 -13.11 -4.99 -18.10
C LYS A 114 -13.64 -6.22 -18.84
N GLY A 115 -14.74 -6.81 -18.37
CA GLY A 115 -15.56 -7.72 -19.18
C GLY A 115 -15.55 -9.21 -18.82
N ASN A 116 -14.98 -9.64 -17.69
CA ASN A 116 -15.07 -11.06 -17.30
C ASN A 116 -16.37 -11.35 -16.51
N ARG A 117 -17.22 -12.22 -17.05
CA ARG A 117 -18.44 -12.71 -16.41
C ARG A 117 -18.08 -13.46 -15.12
N GLY A 118 -18.26 -12.82 -13.97
CA GLY A 118 -18.13 -13.45 -12.65
C GLY A 118 -17.26 -12.71 -11.63
N LEU A 119 -16.43 -11.73 -12.05
CA LEU A 119 -15.66 -10.92 -11.11
C LEU A 119 -16.46 -9.68 -10.70
N LYS A 120 -16.61 -9.48 -9.38
CA LYS A 120 -17.25 -8.28 -8.83
C LYS A 120 -16.44 -7.04 -9.23
N SER A 121 -17.11 -5.99 -9.69
CA SER A 121 -16.49 -4.70 -9.98
C SER A 121 -15.72 -4.18 -8.75
N ARG A 122 -14.53 -3.61 -8.98
CA ARG A 122 -13.68 -3.01 -7.95
C ARG A 122 -13.33 -1.59 -8.31
N TRP A 123 -12.99 -0.80 -7.29
CA TRP A 123 -12.51 0.57 -7.43
C TRP A 123 -11.19 0.73 -6.71
N VAL A 124 -10.33 1.56 -7.27
CA VAL A 124 -9.13 2.04 -6.59
C VAL A 124 -9.27 3.53 -6.34
N VAL A 125 -9.06 3.93 -5.08
CA VAL A 125 -9.00 5.32 -4.64
C VAL A 125 -7.56 5.57 -4.19
N GLU A 126 -6.97 6.68 -4.65
CA GLU A 126 -5.58 7.04 -4.34
C GLU A 126 -5.54 8.48 -3.86
N ILE A 127 -4.98 8.70 -2.68
CA ILE A 127 -4.94 9.99 -2.00
C ILE A 127 -3.52 10.23 -1.49
N ASP A 128 -2.90 11.28 -1.98
CA ASP A 128 -1.67 11.83 -1.40
C ASP A 128 -2.02 12.53 -0.07
N LEU A 129 -1.48 12.05 1.05
CA LEU A 129 -1.72 12.63 2.37
C LEU A 129 -0.73 13.75 2.73
N GLN A 130 0.33 13.95 1.94
CA GLN A 130 1.35 14.96 2.17
C GLN A 130 0.91 16.34 1.70
N VAL A 131 0.05 16.42 0.69
CA VAL A 131 -0.47 17.71 0.19
C VAL A 131 -1.23 18.50 1.25
N LYS A 132 -1.14 19.84 1.13
CA LYS A 132 -1.77 20.80 2.06
C LYS A 132 -3.30 20.66 2.16
N SER A 133 -3.97 20.15 1.13
CA SER A 133 -5.42 19.91 1.14
C SER A 133 -5.83 18.70 1.96
N MET A 134 -4.89 17.82 2.28
CA MET A 134 -5.08 16.61 3.09
C MET A 134 -4.56 16.79 4.52
N THR A 135 -4.56 18.01 5.04
CA THR A 135 -4.26 18.31 6.46
C THR A 135 -5.53 18.33 7.32
N PRO A 136 -5.43 18.03 8.64
CA PRO A 136 -6.51 18.26 9.59
C PRO A 136 -7.12 19.66 9.43
N GLY A 137 -8.46 19.72 9.50
CA GLY A 137 -9.24 20.95 9.31
C GLY A 137 -9.56 21.35 7.85
N LYS A 138 -9.01 20.66 6.85
CA LYS A 138 -9.37 20.89 5.44
C LYS A 138 -10.53 19.99 5.00
N LYS A 139 -11.37 20.51 4.10
CA LYS A 139 -12.56 19.78 3.58
C LYS A 139 -12.21 18.43 2.95
N GLY A 140 -11.10 18.36 2.20
CA GLY A 140 -10.63 17.11 1.59
C GLY A 140 -10.33 16.04 2.63
N PHE A 141 -9.52 16.41 3.63
CA PHE A 141 -9.19 15.53 4.75
C PHE A 141 -10.42 15.14 5.58
N GLN A 142 -11.31 16.09 5.88
CA GLN A 142 -12.55 15.80 6.61
C GLN A 142 -13.43 14.77 5.89
N ARG A 143 -13.52 14.84 4.56
CA ARG A 143 -14.26 13.84 3.77
C ARG A 143 -13.63 12.44 3.91
N LEU A 144 -12.29 12.35 3.89
CA LEU A 144 -11.58 11.10 4.09
C LEU A 144 -11.83 10.51 5.49
N VAL A 145 -11.73 11.34 6.54
CA VAL A 145 -12.02 10.94 7.93
C VAL A 145 -13.48 10.50 8.10
N GLN A 146 -14.42 11.16 7.42
CA GLN A 146 -15.83 10.78 7.47
C GLN A 146 -16.09 9.45 6.74
N ALA A 147 -15.43 9.23 5.60
CA ALA A 147 -15.49 7.96 4.89
C ALA A 147 -14.91 6.81 5.74
N SER A 148 -13.80 7.04 6.44
CA SER A 148 -13.22 6.04 7.34
C SER A 148 -14.14 5.71 8.51
N LYS A 149 -14.84 6.70 9.05
CA LYS A 149 -15.79 6.53 10.16
C LYS A 149 -17.11 5.86 9.81
N ASN A 150 -17.56 5.92 8.56
CA ASN A 150 -18.90 5.45 8.18
C ASN A 150 -18.91 4.27 7.20
N ALA A 151 -17.92 4.20 6.30
CA ALA A 151 -17.89 3.21 5.23
C ALA A 151 -16.74 2.21 5.37
N LEU A 152 -15.63 2.62 6.00
CA LEU A 152 -14.40 1.82 6.15
C LEU A 152 -14.09 1.55 7.63
N VAL A 153 -15.14 1.16 8.37
CA VAL A 153 -15.15 1.11 9.85
C VAL A 153 -14.47 -0.11 10.44
N THR A 154 -14.35 -1.17 9.66
CA THR A 154 -13.85 -2.46 10.14
C THR A 154 -12.37 -2.32 10.52
N PRO A 155 -12.00 -2.59 11.78
CA PRO A 155 -10.59 -2.72 12.15
C PRO A 155 -9.93 -3.81 11.31
N THR A 156 -8.70 -3.58 10.89
CA THR A 156 -7.93 -4.53 10.09
C THR A 156 -6.54 -4.69 10.69
N THR A 157 -5.95 -5.86 10.48
CA THR A 157 -4.54 -6.07 10.81
C THR A 157 -3.67 -5.42 9.75
N TRP A 158 -2.73 -4.58 10.19
CA TRP A 158 -1.72 -3.94 9.37
C TRP A 158 -0.37 -4.61 9.59
N MET A 159 0.37 -4.82 8.51
CA MET A 159 1.81 -4.99 8.56
C MET A 159 2.46 -3.62 8.36
N VAL A 160 3.32 -3.23 9.29
CA VAL A 160 3.97 -1.91 9.34
C VAL A 160 5.47 -2.10 9.23
N LEU A 161 6.08 -1.45 8.24
CA LEU A 161 7.53 -1.35 8.07
C LEU A 161 7.90 0.12 8.20
N VAL A 162 8.81 0.42 9.12
CA VAL A 162 9.40 1.76 9.26
C VAL A 162 10.78 1.74 8.63
N SER A 163 11.06 2.71 7.76
CA SER A 163 12.37 2.87 7.14
C SER A 163 13.46 3.06 8.20
N GLU A 164 14.61 2.42 8.01
CA GLU A 164 15.75 2.45 8.96
C GLU A 164 16.41 3.84 9.11
N ASN A 165 15.89 4.87 8.42
CA ASN A 165 16.28 6.26 8.65
C ASN A 165 15.67 6.87 9.94
N ASP A 166 15.01 6.09 10.80
CA ASP A 166 14.55 6.52 12.13
C ASP A 166 15.68 6.31 13.18
N PRO A 167 16.40 7.38 13.60
CA PRO A 167 17.39 7.30 14.65
C PRO A 167 16.65 7.32 15.99
N ARG A 168 16.21 6.17 16.47
CA ARG A 168 15.83 6.07 17.88
C ARG A 168 17.03 6.28 18.79
#